data_AF-A0A1B8ACD0-F1
#
_entry.id   AF-A0A1B8ACD0-F1
#
_cell.length_a   1.000
_cell.length_b   1.000
_cell.length_c   1.000
_cell.angle_alpha   90.00
_cell.angle_beta   90.00
_cell.angle_gamma   90.00
#
_symmetry.space_group_name_H-M   'P 1'
#
loop_
_entity.id
_entity.type
_entity.pdbx_description
1 polymer ?
#
loop_
_entity_poly.entity_id
_entity_poly.type
_entity_poly.pdbx_seq_one_letter_code
_entity_poly.pdbx_strand_id
1 'polypeptide(L)'
;MESFLGLDLTRNYSFFTVPAAFIIAALPHAYTIVASRGTYDNANPRSHKNNIEKCENFTKSDKQFLYRAKAATENGFETLGLYAAGIVAANFAGVSTPTVNALSFSYVTSRVVYNVAYLWLQADRRLAPVRSLVWTASIGLVITLWIKAGNKMLSV
;
A
#
# COMPACT_ATOMS: atom_id res chain seq x y z
N MET A 1 -23.87 14.73 -11.78
CA MET A 1 -23.51 13.87 -10.64
C MET A 1 -22.07 13.46 -10.82
N GLU A 2 -21.17 13.87 -9.90
CA GLU A 2 -19.76 13.46 -9.98
C GLU A 2 -19.67 11.96 -9.66
N SER A 3 -19.61 11.17 -10.73
CA SER A 3 -19.48 9.72 -10.68
C SER A 3 -18.05 9.35 -11.01
N PHE A 4 -17.42 8.54 -10.16
CA PHE A 4 -16.16 7.86 -10.46
C PHE A 4 -16.39 6.36 -10.36
N LEU A 5 -16.17 5.64 -11.46
CA LEU A 5 -16.43 4.20 -11.57
C LEU A 5 -17.88 3.79 -11.21
N GLY A 6 -18.86 4.68 -11.43
CA GLY A 6 -20.26 4.42 -11.10
C GLY A 6 -20.64 4.69 -9.64
N LEU A 7 -19.68 5.13 -8.81
CA LEU A 7 -19.93 5.50 -7.42
C LEU A 7 -20.31 6.98 -7.29
N ASP A 8 -21.36 7.24 -6.51
CA ASP A 8 -21.76 8.58 -6.10
C ASP A 8 -20.78 9.14 -5.07
N LEU A 9 -19.88 10.03 -5.51
CA LEU A 9 -18.82 10.59 -4.68
C LEU A 9 -19.30 11.56 -3.59
N THR A 10 -20.60 11.88 -3.53
CA THR A 10 -21.17 12.65 -2.42
C THR A 10 -21.27 11.82 -1.14
N ARG A 11 -21.32 10.49 -1.25
CA ARG A 11 -21.29 9.56 -0.11
C ARG A 11 -19.86 9.30 0.32
N ASN A 12 -19.65 9.13 1.61
CA ASN A 12 -18.31 8.95 2.16
C ASN A 12 -17.88 7.48 2.15
N TYR A 13 -16.98 7.13 1.22
CA TYR A 13 -16.40 5.79 1.13
C TYR A 13 -14.99 5.70 1.71
N SER A 14 -14.41 6.83 2.10
CA SER A 14 -13.01 6.94 2.50
C SER A 14 -12.63 6.07 3.71
N PHE A 15 -13.57 5.72 4.58
CA PHE A 15 -13.28 4.79 5.69
C PHE A 15 -13.05 3.35 5.20
N PHE A 16 -13.69 2.91 4.12
CA PHE A 16 -13.52 1.57 3.57
C PHE A 16 -12.18 1.38 2.84
N THR A 17 -11.55 2.48 2.44
CA THR A 17 -10.24 2.42 1.77
C THR A 17 -9.11 2.07 2.74
N VAL A 18 -9.29 2.28 4.04
CA VAL A 18 -8.32 1.90 5.09
C VAL A 18 -8.15 0.37 5.20
N PRO A 19 -9.22 -0.44 5.43
CA PRO A 19 -9.10 -1.89 5.42
C PRO A 19 -8.71 -2.41 4.03
N ALA A 20 -9.15 -1.79 2.94
CA ALA A 20 -8.68 -2.15 1.59
C ALA A 20 -7.16 -1.97 1.44
N ALA A 21 -6.60 -0.84 1.90
CA ALA A 21 -5.16 -0.59 1.89
C ALA A 21 -4.39 -1.59 2.76
N PHE A 22 -4.93 -1.96 3.93
CA PHE A 22 -4.36 -3.02 4.77
C PHE A 22 -4.27 -4.35 4.01
N ILE A 23 -5.36 -4.78 3.38
CA ILE A 23 -5.39 -6.02 2.60
C ILE A 23 -4.35 -5.95 1.47
N ILE A 24 -4.32 -4.85 0.71
CA ILE A 24 -3.36 -4.66 -0.39
C ILE A 24 -1.91 -4.70 0.10
N ALA A 25 -1.61 -4.15 1.27
CA ALA A 25 -0.28 -4.23 1.88
C ALA A 25 0.09 -5.66 2.29
N ALA A 26 -0.88 -6.46 2.74
CA ALA A 26 -0.68 -7.84 3.18
C ALA A 26 -0.55 -8.85 2.02
N LEU A 27 -1.15 -8.57 0.85
CA LEU A 27 -1.18 -9.49 -0.30
C LEU A 27 0.20 -10.01 -0.74
N PRO A 28 1.26 -9.19 -0.88
CA PRO A 28 2.58 -9.70 -1.26
C PRO A 28 3.12 -10.73 -0.27
N HIS A 29 2.95 -10.52 1.04
CA HIS A 29 3.38 -11.50 2.04
C HIS A 29 2.53 -12.78 2.00
N ALA A 30 1.21 -12.69 1.83
CA ALA A 30 0.36 -13.87 1.63
C ALA A 30 0.84 -14.69 0.42
N TYR A 31 1.20 -14.02 -0.68
CA TYR A 31 1.83 -14.67 -1.84
C TYR A 31 3.15 -15.35 -1.46
N THR A 32 4.02 -14.72 -0.66
CA THR A 32 5.27 -15.37 -0.23
C THR A 32 5.04 -16.65 0.56
N ILE A 33 4.02 -16.72 1.42
CA ILE A 33 3.72 -17.91 2.21
C ILE A 33 3.35 -19.07 1.29
N VAL A 34 2.48 -18.82 0.31
CA VAL A 34 2.03 -19.83 -0.67
C VAL A 34 3.16 -20.23 -1.62
N ALA A 35 3.88 -19.25 -2.17
CA ALA A 35 4.91 -19.50 -3.18
C ALA A 35 6.17 -20.17 -2.61
N SER A 36 6.45 -19.99 -1.32
CA SER A 36 7.67 -20.50 -0.67
C SER A 36 7.56 -21.93 -0.11
N ARG A 37 6.49 -22.66 -0.46
CA ARG A 37 6.30 -24.13 -0.34
C ARG A 37 6.90 -24.77 0.92
N GLY A 38 6.43 -24.35 2.10
CA GLY A 38 6.80 -24.99 3.38
C GLY A 38 7.98 -24.36 4.11
N THR A 39 8.55 -23.26 3.60
CA THR A 39 9.55 -22.47 4.35
C THR A 39 8.92 -21.54 5.41
N TYR A 40 7.59 -21.40 5.42
CA TYR A 40 6.88 -20.61 6.43
C TYR A 40 6.59 -21.44 7.67
N ASP A 41 7.14 -21.02 8.81
CA ASP A 41 6.88 -21.60 10.12
C ASP A 41 5.90 -20.70 10.89
N ASN A 42 4.71 -21.21 11.17
CA ASN A 42 3.68 -20.48 11.93
C ASN A 42 4.08 -20.24 13.39
N ALA A 43 4.91 -21.10 13.98
CA ALA A 43 5.43 -20.91 15.33
C ALA A 43 6.54 -19.85 15.37
N ASN A 44 7.24 -19.63 14.25
CA ASN A 44 8.28 -18.62 14.12
C ASN A 44 8.19 -17.84 12.79
N PRO A 45 7.15 -17.01 12.59
CA PRO A 45 6.89 -16.37 11.30
C PRO A 45 7.99 -15.39 10.88
N ARG A 46 8.79 -14.89 11.83
CA ARG A 46 9.89 -13.96 11.57
C ARG A 46 11.12 -14.65 10.98
N SER A 47 11.27 -15.98 11.14
CA SER A 47 12.36 -16.73 10.51
C SER A 47 12.14 -16.97 9.02
N HIS A 48 10.98 -16.63 8.47
CA HIS A 48 10.60 -16.95 7.08
C HIS A 48 11.65 -16.52 6.05
N LYS A 49 12.21 -15.32 6.18
CA LYS A 49 13.26 -14.83 5.27
C LYS A 49 14.49 -15.72 5.29
N ASN A 50 14.93 -16.13 6.48
CA ASN A 50 16.10 -16.99 6.67
C ASN A 50 15.82 -18.41 6.14
N ASN A 51 14.58 -18.90 6.28
CA ASN A 51 14.17 -20.19 5.76
C ASN A 51 14.16 -20.21 4.22
N ILE A 52 13.70 -19.12 3.57
CA ILE A 52 13.78 -18.94 2.11
C ILE A 52 15.25 -18.91 1.65
N GLU A 53 16.12 -18.24 2.39
CA GLU A 53 17.54 -18.13 2.05
C GLU A 53 18.24 -19.49 2.04
N LYS A 54 17.98 -20.32 3.06
CA LYS A 54 18.57 -21.66 3.21
C LYS A 54 17.97 -22.71 2.26
N CYS A 55 16.82 -22.44 1.64
CA CYS A 55 16.18 -23.39 0.76
C CYS A 55 16.96 -23.54 -0.56
N GLU A 56 17.48 -24.73 -0.84
CA GLU A 56 18.24 -25.02 -2.06
C GLU A 56 17.36 -25.17 -3.30
N ASN A 57 16.07 -25.47 -3.11
CA ASN A 57 15.10 -25.66 -4.20
C ASN A 57 14.72 -24.37 -4.94
N PHE A 58 15.10 -23.20 -4.42
CA PHE A 58 14.81 -21.91 -5.05
C PHE A 58 16.00 -21.38 -5.84
N THR A 59 15.75 -20.96 -7.06
CA THR A 59 16.73 -20.22 -7.85
C THR A 59 17.01 -18.86 -7.20
N LYS A 60 18.11 -18.22 -7.59
CA LYS A 60 18.42 -16.85 -7.15
C LYS A 60 17.29 -15.86 -7.50
N SER A 61 16.63 -16.03 -8.64
CA SER A 61 15.52 -15.18 -9.08
C SER A 61 14.30 -15.36 -8.18
N ASP A 62 13.96 -16.60 -7.80
CA ASP A 62 12.84 -16.91 -6.91
C ASP A 62 13.05 -16.26 -5.54
N LYS A 63 14.23 -16.43 -4.95
CA LYS A 63 14.59 -15.81 -3.67
C LYS A 63 14.47 -14.29 -3.75
N GLN A 64 14.98 -13.68 -4.82
CA GLN A 64 14.87 -12.23 -5.02
C GLN A 64 13.42 -11.77 -5.16
N PHE A 65 12.57 -12.50 -5.87
CA PHE A 65 11.14 -12.18 -5.98
C PHE A 65 10.46 -12.22 -4.60
N LEU A 66 10.71 -13.27 -3.82
CA LEU A 66 10.14 -13.41 -2.47
C LEU A 66 10.63 -12.31 -1.52
N TYR A 67 11.91 -11.93 -1.60
CA TYR A 67 12.44 -10.80 -0.85
C TYR A 67 11.80 -9.48 -1.25
N ARG A 68 11.56 -9.27 -2.54
CA ARG A 68 10.85 -8.09 -3.05
C ARG A 68 9.42 -8.03 -2.52
N ALA A 69 8.70 -9.15 -2.53
CA ALA A 69 7.36 -9.23 -1.99
C ALA A 69 7.30 -8.94 -0.48
N LYS A 70 8.22 -9.51 0.32
CA LYS A 70 8.31 -9.21 1.75
C LYS A 70 8.58 -7.72 2.01
N ALA A 71 9.53 -7.12 1.29
CA ALA A 71 9.85 -5.71 1.42
C ALA A 71 8.70 -4.78 0.98
N ALA A 72 7.92 -5.17 -0.03
CA ALA A 72 6.73 -4.43 -0.44
C ALA A 72 5.66 -4.40 0.68
N THR A 73 5.45 -5.53 1.37
CA THR A 73 4.54 -5.60 2.52
C THR A 73 5.02 -4.75 3.69
N GLU A 74 6.31 -4.86 4.06
CA GLU A 74 6.90 -4.05 5.14
C GLU A 74 6.71 -2.55 4.87
N ASN A 75 7.01 -2.09 3.66
CA ASN A 75 6.79 -0.70 3.25
C ASN A 75 5.31 -0.28 3.28
N GLY A 76 4.40 -1.19 2.91
CA GLY A 76 2.97 -0.94 3.02
C GLY A 76 2.56 -0.62 4.45
N PHE A 77 3.01 -1.45 5.41
CA PHE A 77 2.68 -1.26 6.82
C PHE A 77 3.33 -0.04 7.46
N GLU A 78 4.55 0.34 7.05
CA GLU A 78 5.22 1.57 7.52
C GLU A 78 4.39 2.84 7.26
N THR A 79 3.66 2.87 6.14
CA THR A 79 2.91 4.07 5.70
C THR A 79 1.42 4.02 6.05
N LEU A 80 0.90 2.83 6.38
CA LEU A 80 -0.53 2.60 6.60
C LEU A 80 -1.08 3.42 7.77
N GLY A 81 -0.32 3.54 8.86
CA GLY A 81 -0.74 4.30 10.03
C GLY A 81 -0.94 5.79 9.72
N LEU A 82 0.01 6.39 8.99
CA LEU A 82 -0.07 7.80 8.59
C LEU A 82 -1.26 8.06 7.65
N TYR A 83 -1.53 7.12 6.74
CA TYR A 83 -2.68 7.19 5.85
C TYR A 83 -4.02 7.07 6.61
N ALA A 84 -4.16 6.03 7.45
CA ALA A 84 -5.39 5.79 8.21
C ALA A 84 -5.73 6.98 9.11
N ALA A 85 -4.73 7.51 9.82
CA ALA A 85 -4.89 8.71 10.64
C ALA A 85 -5.25 9.94 9.79
N GLY A 86 -4.67 10.10 8.59
CA GLY A 86 -5.03 11.17 7.65
C GLY A 86 -6.48 11.10 7.16
N ILE A 87 -7.02 9.90 6.92
CA ILE A 87 -8.43 9.69 6.58
C ILE A 87 -9.32 10.14 7.75
N VAL A 88 -9.03 9.71 8.96
CA VAL A 88 -9.80 10.11 10.15
C VAL A 88 -9.72 11.62 10.36
N ALA A 89 -8.53 12.20 10.27
CA ALA A 89 -8.31 13.64 10.46
C ALA A 89 -9.05 14.49 9.42
N ALA A 90 -8.98 14.14 8.13
CA ALA A 90 -9.67 14.87 7.07
C ALA A 90 -11.19 14.83 7.22
N ASN A 91 -11.73 13.67 7.62
CA ASN A 91 -13.16 13.54 7.89
C ASN A 91 -13.58 14.32 9.14
N PHE A 92 -12.82 14.23 10.23
CA PHE A 92 -13.07 14.96 11.47
C PHE A 92 -13.06 16.48 11.25
N ALA A 93 -12.09 16.98 10.48
CA ALA A 93 -11.99 18.40 10.15
C ALA A 93 -13.12 18.88 9.21
N GLY A 94 -13.90 17.99 8.60
CA GLY A 94 -14.95 18.35 7.65
C GLY A 94 -14.41 18.78 6.28
N VAL A 95 -13.33 18.16 5.81
CA VAL A 95 -12.90 18.27 4.41
C VAL A 95 -13.98 17.67 3.51
N SER A 96 -14.22 18.26 2.32
CA SER A 96 -15.32 17.84 1.45
C SER A 96 -15.23 16.36 1.03
N THR A 97 -16.34 15.64 1.16
CA THR A 97 -16.42 14.19 0.88
C THR A 97 -15.88 13.79 -0.50
N PRO A 98 -16.20 14.48 -1.61
CA PRO A 98 -15.66 14.11 -2.92
C PRO A 98 -14.12 14.18 -2.95
N THR A 99 -13.54 15.17 -2.27
CA THR A 99 -12.08 15.32 -2.18
C THR A 99 -11.44 14.19 -1.40
N VAL A 100 -11.98 13.86 -0.22
CA VAL A 100 -11.44 12.77 0.61
C VAL A 100 -11.55 11.43 -0.12
N ASN A 101 -12.69 11.16 -0.77
CA ASN A 101 -12.87 9.97 -1.61
C ASN A 101 -11.83 9.90 -2.73
N ALA A 102 -11.67 10.96 -3.53
CA ALA A 102 -10.72 11.00 -4.64
C ALA A 102 -9.28 10.73 -4.18
N LEU A 103 -8.84 11.38 -3.09
CA LEU A 103 -7.50 11.16 -2.52
C LEU A 103 -7.34 9.72 -1.99
N SER A 104 -8.36 9.21 -1.30
CA SER A 104 -8.33 7.88 -0.69
C SER A 104 -8.30 6.76 -1.74
N PHE A 105 -9.09 6.85 -2.81
CA PHE A 105 -9.07 5.90 -3.93
C PHE A 105 -7.77 5.99 -4.74
N SER A 106 -7.26 7.20 -4.95
CA SER A 106 -5.97 7.41 -5.62
C SER A 106 -4.84 6.75 -4.82
N TYR A 107 -4.87 6.86 -3.49
CA TYR A 107 -3.88 6.21 -2.63
C TYR A 107 -3.97 4.69 -2.76
N VAL A 108 -5.17 4.10 -2.61
CA VAL A 108 -5.36 2.65 -2.75
C VAL A 108 -4.87 2.16 -4.12
N THR A 109 -5.25 2.84 -5.20
CA THR A 109 -4.80 2.53 -6.56
C THR A 109 -3.28 2.60 -6.67
N SER A 110 -2.65 3.65 -6.11
CA SER A 110 -1.20 3.78 -6.10
C SER A 110 -0.50 2.63 -5.36
N ARG A 111 -1.10 2.08 -4.29
CA ARG A 111 -0.54 0.93 -3.56
C ARG A 111 -0.62 -0.36 -4.37
N VAL A 112 -1.69 -0.56 -5.16
CA VAL A 112 -1.76 -1.68 -6.11
C VAL A 112 -0.65 -1.55 -7.16
N VAL A 113 -0.52 -0.37 -7.78
CA VAL A 113 0.52 -0.11 -8.79
C VAL A 113 1.92 -0.24 -8.19
N TYR A 114 2.13 0.23 -6.96
CA TYR A 114 3.40 0.13 -6.24
C TYR A 114 3.80 -1.34 -6.05
N ASN A 115 2.87 -2.18 -5.58
CA ASN A 115 3.12 -3.62 -5.44
C ASN A 115 3.47 -4.25 -6.79
N VAL A 116 2.75 -3.89 -7.87
CA VAL A 116 3.06 -4.40 -9.21
C VAL A 116 4.46 -4.00 -9.67
N ALA A 117 4.81 -2.73 -9.50
CA ALA A 117 6.13 -2.22 -9.85
C ALA A 117 7.25 -2.90 -9.03
N TYR A 118 7.01 -3.11 -7.74
CA TYR A 118 7.99 -3.72 -6.83
C TYR A 118 8.25 -5.20 -7.20
N LEU A 119 7.19 -5.98 -7.40
CA LEU A 119 7.33 -7.42 -7.59
C LEU A 119 7.88 -7.77 -8.98
N TRP A 120 7.31 -7.17 -10.03
CA TRP A 120 7.56 -7.56 -11.43
C TRP A 120 8.48 -6.58 -12.16
N LEU A 121 8.22 -5.27 -12.12
CA LEU A 121 8.99 -4.32 -12.92
C LEU A 121 10.42 -4.13 -12.41
N GLN A 122 10.61 -4.15 -11.09
CA GLN A 122 11.93 -3.98 -10.46
C GLN A 122 12.93 -5.11 -10.77
N ALA A 123 12.47 -6.22 -11.36
CA ALA A 123 13.38 -7.24 -11.90
C ALA A 123 14.27 -6.65 -13.02
N ASP A 124 13.72 -5.71 -13.80
CA ASP A 124 14.50 -4.88 -14.72
C ASP A 124 15.01 -3.63 -13.99
N ARG A 125 16.34 -3.50 -13.89
CA ARG A 125 16.99 -2.35 -13.25
C ARG A 125 16.61 -1.02 -13.90
N ARG A 126 16.26 -1.00 -15.19
CA ARG A 126 15.82 0.21 -15.91
C ARG A 126 14.47 0.71 -15.40
N LEU A 127 13.61 -0.20 -14.95
CA LEU A 127 12.27 0.09 -14.44
C LEU A 127 12.22 0.22 -12.92
N ALA A 128 13.32 -0.05 -12.21
CA ALA A 128 13.42 0.12 -10.76
C ALA A 128 12.99 1.52 -10.24
N PRO A 129 13.22 2.64 -10.95
CA PRO A 129 12.77 3.96 -10.51
C PRO A 129 11.24 4.12 -10.44
N VAL A 130 10.47 3.34 -11.22
CA VAL A 130 8.99 3.42 -11.27
C VAL A 130 8.40 3.23 -9.87
N ARG A 131 8.92 2.26 -9.13
CA ARG A 131 8.51 1.99 -7.75
C ARG A 131 8.67 3.24 -6.87
N SER A 132 9.81 3.92 -6.95
CA SER A 132 10.08 5.12 -6.16
C SER A 132 9.15 6.29 -6.55
N LEU A 133 8.89 6.48 -7.84
CA LEU A 133 7.96 7.51 -8.32
C LEU A 133 6.54 7.28 -7.81
N VAL A 134 6.03 6.04 -7.93
CA VAL A 134 4.71 5.67 -7.43
C VAL A 134 4.63 5.82 -5.91
N TRP A 135 5.70 5.48 -5.19
CA TRP A 135 5.78 5.69 -3.74
C TRP A 135 5.67 7.16 -3.37
N THR A 136 6.46 8.02 -4.01
CA THR A 136 6.43 9.47 -3.75
C THR A 136 5.06 10.06 -4.03
N ALA A 137 4.41 9.65 -5.13
CA ALA A 137 3.03 10.04 -5.41
C ALA A 137 2.06 9.58 -4.31
N SER A 138 2.18 8.32 -3.85
CA SER A 138 1.34 7.78 -2.78
C SER A 138 1.48 8.55 -1.47
N ILE A 139 2.72 8.95 -1.11
CA ILE A 139 2.98 9.76 0.09
C ILE A 139 2.46 11.18 -0.09
N GLY A 140 2.60 11.78 -1.28
CA GLY A 140 2.01 13.08 -1.61
C GLY A 140 0.51 13.12 -1.38
N LEU A 141 -0.22 12.03 -1.70
CA LEU A 141 -1.65 11.91 -1.43
C LEU A 141 -1.96 11.89 0.08
N VAL A 142 -1.17 11.15 0.87
CA VAL A 142 -1.30 11.11 2.33
C VAL A 142 -1.04 12.48 2.95
N ILE A 143 0.04 13.15 2.55
CA ILE A 143 0.38 14.50 3.00
C ILE A 143 -0.74 15.49 2.63
N THR A 144 -1.32 15.36 1.43
CA THR A 144 -2.43 16.23 0.98
C THR A 144 -3.67 16.07 1.87
N LEU A 145 -3.99 14.85 2.33
CA LEU A 145 -5.08 14.64 3.30
C LEU A 145 -4.84 15.44 4.59
N TRP A 146 -3.63 15.36 5.14
CA TRP A 146 -3.25 16.06 6.37
C TRP A 146 -3.27 17.58 6.20
N ILE A 147 -2.71 18.11 5.12
CA ILE A 147 -2.70 19.55 4.83
C ILE A 147 -4.14 20.07 4.69
N LYS A 148 -5.00 19.35 3.96
CA LYS A 148 -6.40 19.75 3.80
C LYS A 148 -7.16 19.73 5.13
N ALA A 149 -6.91 18.73 5.98
CA ALA A 149 -7.47 18.68 7.33
C ALA A 149 -7.03 19.90 8.16
N GLY A 150 -5.73 20.19 8.19
CA GLY A 150 -5.18 21.33 8.93
C GLY A 150 -5.72 22.67 8.44
N ASN A 151 -5.75 22.90 7.13
CA ASN A 151 -6.30 24.14 6.55
C ASN A 151 -7.78 24.33 6.90
N LYS A 152 -8.56 23.24 6.95
CA LYS A 152 -9.96 23.30 7.32
C LYS A 152 -10.15 23.69 8.79
N MET A 153 -9.30 23.19 9.68
CA MET A 153 -9.31 23.55 11.10
C MET A 153 -8.85 25.00 11.36
N LEU A 154 -7.95 25.55 10.54
CA LEU A 154 -7.52 26.95 10.63
C LEU A 154 -8.55 27.94 10.08
N SER A 155 -9.46 27.48 9.22
CA SER A 155 -10.52 28.32 8.62
C SER A 155 -11.76 28.48 9.50
N VAL A 156 -11.71 27.98 10.75
CA VAL A 156 -12.78 28.08 11.75
C VAL A 156 -12.76 29.45 12.42
#